data_AF-A0A5N8VEA3-F1
#
_entry.id   AF-A0A5N8VEA3-F1
#
_cell.length_a   1.000
_cell.length_b   1.000
_cell.length_c   1.000
_cell.angle_alpha   90.00
_cell.angle_beta   90.00
_cell.angle_gamma   90.00
#
_symmetry.space_group_name_H-M   'P 1'
#
loop_
_entity.id
_entity.type
_entity.pdbx_description
1 polymer ?
#
loop_
_entity_poly.entity_id
_entity_poly.type
_entity_poly.pdbx_seq_one_letter_code
_entity_poly.pdbx_strand_id
1 'polypeptide(L)'
;MCISTGEAAFSGTIVYCGRQHHPLHGLIHVLGYQNTAVNLADGPNAMLLHLPTRQLTPRHFLSAGRTGDVLRRMVAAVEPVAVGADDIEWMSAEPQVEIFDHDVYTVLLATDPTAIPAALRQVPLHRRPNLDPDLLRFYADHFPDHTVAVCCFDNADAERAKPLLLWYPPLDPDQLTVPALDSHTGAAPDLDATVPVDHWILLSTDQAPDGWGEPVDYPGNMRHSLRSFLPDAVAGRYYGEGQSLLNGDFTISHRNLLAGDLDRIERLQPTRH
;
A
#
# COMPACT_ATOMS: atom_id res chain seq x y z
N MET A 1 1.57 8.45 3.82
CA MET A 1 2.43 9.17 2.86
C MET A 1 2.94 8.20 1.83
N CYS A 2 3.08 8.66 0.59
CA CYS A 2 3.47 7.86 -0.57
C CYS A 2 4.18 8.78 -1.57
N ILE A 3 4.61 8.23 -2.70
CA ILE A 3 5.17 9.04 -3.79
C ILE A 3 4.05 9.31 -4.81
N SER A 4 3.97 10.55 -5.31
CA SER A 4 3.06 10.93 -6.40
C SER A 4 3.79 11.51 -7.61
N THR A 5 3.16 11.45 -8.79
CA THR A 5 3.73 11.92 -10.08
C THR A 5 3.68 13.43 -10.30
N GLY A 6 2.97 14.15 -9.44
CA GLY A 6 2.88 15.61 -9.42
C GLY A 6 2.32 16.08 -8.08
N GLU A 7 2.14 17.40 -7.94
CA GLU A 7 1.71 18.01 -6.68
C GLU A 7 0.43 17.40 -6.12
N ALA A 8 0.48 16.99 -4.85
CA ALA A 8 -0.62 16.36 -4.13
C ALA A 8 -0.53 16.64 -2.62
N ALA A 9 -1.61 16.34 -1.91
CA ALA A 9 -1.59 16.15 -0.47
C ALA A 9 -2.24 14.81 -0.12
N PHE A 10 -1.65 14.08 0.82
CA PHE A 10 -2.21 12.83 1.35
C PHE A 10 -2.32 12.90 2.87
N SER A 11 -3.37 12.30 3.42
CA SER A 11 -3.65 12.28 4.87
C SER A 11 -4.45 11.04 5.27
N GLY A 12 -4.51 10.76 6.58
CA GLY A 12 -5.22 9.62 7.15
C GLY A 12 -4.74 8.29 6.57
N THR A 13 -3.43 8.08 6.48
CA THR A 13 -2.89 6.87 5.83
C THR A 13 -3.12 5.67 6.74
N ILE A 14 -3.72 4.61 6.23
CA ILE A 14 -3.83 3.33 6.91
C ILE A 14 -3.08 2.30 6.08
N VAL A 15 -2.02 1.71 6.64
CA VAL A 15 -1.23 0.68 5.98
C VAL A 15 -1.18 -0.57 6.84
N TYR A 16 -1.51 -1.70 6.22
CA TYR A 16 -1.60 -3.01 6.84
C TYR A 16 -0.63 -3.98 6.15
N CYS A 17 0.14 -4.76 6.92
CA CYS A 17 0.90 -5.90 6.40
C CYS A 17 0.72 -7.13 7.29
N GLY A 18 0.21 -8.22 6.71
CA GLY A 18 0.07 -9.50 7.39
C GLY A 18 0.85 -10.62 6.73
N ARG A 19 1.56 -11.42 7.54
CA ARG A 19 2.31 -12.60 7.10
C ARG A 19 1.52 -13.87 7.39
N GLN A 20 1.24 -14.70 6.38
CA GLN A 20 0.49 -15.94 6.57
C GLN A 20 0.83 -17.08 5.59
N HIS A 21 0.67 -18.33 6.03
CA HIS A 21 0.67 -19.51 5.19
C HIS A 21 -0.72 -19.74 4.60
N HIS A 22 -1.02 -19.12 3.46
CA HIS A 22 -2.29 -19.31 2.77
C HIS A 22 -2.37 -20.72 2.14
N PRO A 23 -3.45 -21.51 2.37
CA PRO A 23 -3.53 -22.93 1.97
C PRO A 23 -3.30 -23.23 0.49
N LEU A 24 -3.50 -22.26 -0.40
CA LEU A 24 -3.31 -22.41 -1.86
C LEU A 24 -2.05 -21.72 -2.40
N HIS A 25 -1.37 -20.89 -1.59
CA HIS A 25 -0.30 -20.00 -2.08
C HIS A 25 1.00 -20.11 -1.27
N GLY A 26 1.01 -20.85 -0.16
CA GLY A 26 2.16 -20.95 0.73
C GLY A 26 2.32 -19.68 1.56
N LEU A 27 3.56 -19.37 1.95
CA LEU A 27 3.87 -18.16 2.72
C LEU A 27 3.75 -16.91 1.84
N ILE A 28 2.81 -16.04 2.20
CA ILE A 28 2.51 -14.77 1.54
C ILE A 28 2.52 -13.62 2.55
N HIS A 29 2.82 -12.42 2.05
CA HIS A 29 2.40 -11.17 2.71
C HIS A 29 1.12 -10.66 2.05
N VAL A 30 0.25 -10.03 2.84
CA VAL A 30 -0.94 -9.31 2.38
C VAL A 30 -0.79 -7.87 2.78
N LEU A 31 -0.74 -6.98 1.79
CA LEU A 31 -0.73 -5.54 1.98
C LEU A 31 -2.16 -5.00 1.87
N GLY A 32 -2.51 -4.09 2.77
CA GLY A 32 -3.61 -3.15 2.58
C GLY A 32 -3.09 -1.73 2.65
N TYR A 33 -3.50 -0.86 1.72
CA TYR A 33 -3.10 0.55 1.70
C TYR A 33 -4.31 1.44 1.42
N GLN A 34 -4.57 2.42 2.29
CA GLN A 34 -5.59 3.45 2.10
C GLN A 34 -5.06 4.81 2.55
N ASN A 35 -5.45 5.89 1.87
CA ASN A 35 -5.28 7.26 2.32
C ASN A 35 -6.42 8.12 1.77
N THR A 36 -6.51 9.37 2.23
CA THR A 36 -7.24 10.42 1.51
C THR A 36 -6.24 11.09 0.57
N ALA A 37 -6.60 11.27 -0.70
CA ALA A 37 -5.76 11.91 -1.70
C ALA A 37 -6.41 13.19 -2.23
N VAL A 38 -5.68 14.30 -2.23
CA VAL A 38 -6.07 15.56 -2.88
C VAL A 38 -5.06 15.85 -3.98
N ASN A 39 -5.49 15.84 -5.24
CA ASN A 39 -4.63 16.26 -6.34
C ASN A 39 -4.52 17.79 -6.35
N LEU A 40 -3.29 18.31 -6.38
CA LEU A 40 -3.01 19.75 -6.47
C LEU A 40 -2.48 20.17 -7.85
N ALA A 41 -2.13 19.20 -8.70
CA ALA A 41 -1.72 19.44 -10.07
C ALA A 41 -2.90 19.84 -10.99
N ASP A 42 -2.59 20.64 -12.04
CA ASP A 42 -3.50 21.07 -13.12
C ASP A 42 -4.02 19.91 -14.02
N GLY A 43 -3.74 18.65 -13.69
CA GLY A 43 -4.04 17.48 -14.52
C GLY A 43 -3.84 16.15 -13.78
N PRO A 44 -3.99 15.02 -14.47
CA PRO A 44 -3.92 13.69 -13.88
C PRO A 44 -2.63 13.42 -13.11
N ASN A 45 -2.77 12.61 -12.06
CA ASN A 45 -1.70 12.24 -11.15
C ASN A 45 -1.76 10.72 -10.89
N ALA A 46 -0.78 10.18 -10.19
CA ALA A 46 -0.76 8.78 -9.79
C ALA A 46 0.00 8.62 -8.48
N MET A 47 -0.44 7.65 -7.67
CA MET A 47 0.29 7.17 -6.50
C MET A 47 1.21 6.02 -6.94
N LEU A 48 2.47 6.03 -6.50
CA LEU A 48 3.41 4.95 -6.75
C LEU A 48 3.68 4.19 -5.45
N LEU A 49 3.60 2.86 -5.53
CA LEU A 49 3.94 1.94 -4.45
C LEU A 49 4.94 0.91 -4.97
N HIS A 50 6.14 0.88 -4.39
CA HIS A 50 7.07 -0.24 -4.52
C HIS A 50 6.63 -1.36 -3.58
N LEU A 51 6.56 -2.58 -4.11
CA LEU A 51 6.04 -3.74 -3.40
C LEU A 51 7.14 -4.81 -3.33
N PRO A 52 7.49 -5.32 -2.13
CA PRO A 52 8.63 -6.21 -1.92
C PRO A 52 8.35 -7.63 -2.42
N THR A 53 8.22 -7.75 -3.74
CA THR A 53 8.09 -8.99 -4.50
C THR A 53 8.59 -8.80 -5.93
N ARG A 54 9.16 -9.86 -6.53
CA ARG A 54 9.48 -9.94 -7.97
C ARG A 54 8.28 -10.40 -8.82
N GLN A 55 7.13 -10.69 -8.21
CA GLN A 55 5.99 -11.31 -8.88
C GLN A 55 4.66 -10.73 -8.40
N LEU A 56 4.26 -9.60 -8.99
CA LEU A 56 2.89 -9.10 -8.90
C LEU A 56 2.21 -9.12 -10.28
N THR A 57 0.90 -9.39 -10.29
CA THR A 57 0.00 -9.53 -11.44
C THR A 57 -1.43 -9.18 -10.99
N PRO A 58 -2.42 -8.84 -11.84
CA PRO A 58 -3.77 -8.46 -11.40
C PRO A 58 -4.49 -9.51 -10.53
N ARG A 59 -4.17 -10.81 -10.68
CA ARG A 59 -4.72 -11.90 -9.84
C ARG A 59 -4.34 -11.78 -8.35
N HIS A 60 -3.32 -10.98 -8.05
CA HIS A 60 -2.80 -10.72 -6.71
C HIS A 60 -3.57 -9.60 -6.00
N PHE A 61 -4.38 -8.83 -6.72
CA PHE A 61 -5.21 -7.77 -6.17
C PHE A 61 -6.55 -8.33 -5.68
N LEU A 62 -6.90 -7.99 -4.46
CA LEU A 62 -8.11 -8.44 -3.77
C LEU A 62 -9.18 -7.37 -3.90
N SER A 63 -10.33 -7.71 -4.50
CA SER A 63 -11.47 -6.78 -4.49
C SER A 63 -12.07 -6.69 -3.09
N ALA A 64 -11.96 -5.52 -2.47
CA ALA A 64 -12.62 -5.18 -1.20
C ALA A 64 -14.16 -5.33 -1.26
N GLY A 65 -14.75 -5.44 -2.47
CA GLY A 65 -16.17 -5.67 -2.64
C GLY A 65 -17.02 -4.49 -2.13
N ARG A 66 -18.06 -4.82 -1.36
CA ARG A 66 -18.87 -3.89 -0.56
C ARG A 66 -18.30 -3.65 0.85
N THR A 67 -17.08 -4.11 1.13
CA THR A 67 -16.41 -4.00 2.44
C THR A 67 -15.22 -3.06 2.29
N GLY A 68 -15.51 -1.82 1.86
CA GLY A 68 -14.51 -0.75 1.72
C GLY A 68 -13.96 -0.26 3.08
N ASP A 69 -14.54 -0.73 4.18
CA ASP A 69 -14.18 -0.42 5.56
C ASP A 69 -13.16 -1.39 6.18
N VAL A 70 -12.64 -2.40 5.47
CA VAL A 70 -11.70 -3.43 6.01
C VAL A 70 -10.55 -2.83 6.82
N LEU A 71 -9.85 -1.81 6.30
CA LEU A 71 -8.72 -1.21 7.02
C LEU A 71 -9.17 -0.30 8.17
N ARG A 72 -10.33 0.36 8.05
CA ARG A 72 -10.96 1.12 9.14
C ARG A 72 -11.42 0.20 10.29
N ARG A 73 -11.84 -1.04 10.00
CA ARG A 73 -12.14 -2.08 11.01
C ARG A 73 -10.89 -2.52 11.75
N MET A 74 -9.75 -2.66 11.06
CA MET A 74 -8.47 -2.98 11.69
C MET A 74 -7.98 -1.83 12.59
N VAL A 75 -8.15 -0.57 12.17
CA VAL A 75 -7.89 0.58 13.06
C VAL A 75 -8.82 0.56 14.27
N ALA A 76 -10.13 0.38 14.07
CA ALA A 76 -11.13 0.37 15.15
C ALA A 76 -10.98 -0.81 16.14
N ALA A 77 -10.13 -1.81 15.85
CA ALA A 77 -9.74 -2.84 16.80
C ALA A 77 -8.61 -2.36 17.75
N VAL A 78 -7.69 -1.51 17.29
CA VAL A 78 -6.55 -1.00 18.06
C VAL A 78 -6.71 0.44 18.58
N GLU A 79 -7.72 1.17 18.09
CA GLU A 79 -8.02 2.55 18.45
C GLU A 79 -9.20 2.64 19.46
N PRO A 80 -9.14 3.54 20.47
CA PRO A 80 -10.27 3.90 21.33
C PRO A 80 -11.45 4.58 20.59
N VAL A 81 -12.20 3.78 19.84
CA VAL A 81 -13.48 3.98 19.12
C VAL A 81 -13.99 5.41 18.86
N ALA A 82 -13.91 5.83 17.59
CA ALA A 82 -14.91 6.62 16.87
C ALA A 82 -15.05 6.07 15.41
N VAL A 83 -16.19 6.26 14.72
CA VAL A 83 -16.57 5.41 13.56
C VAL A 83 -17.13 6.15 12.33
N GLY A 84 -16.73 5.77 11.11
CA GLY A 84 -17.40 6.12 9.82
C GLY A 84 -16.72 5.56 8.53
N ALA A 85 -17.50 5.14 7.52
CA ALA A 85 -17.07 4.62 6.19
C ALA A 85 -18.15 4.90 5.09
N ASP A 86 -17.95 4.72 3.75
CA ASP A 86 -17.86 3.47 2.93
C ASP A 86 -17.65 3.76 1.41
N ASP A 87 -17.37 2.76 0.53
CA ASP A 87 -17.22 2.90 -0.97
C ASP A 87 -17.48 1.61 -1.84
N ILE A 88 -17.60 1.69 -3.20
CA ILE A 88 -18.04 0.60 -4.16
C ILE A 88 -17.49 0.78 -5.64
N GLU A 89 -17.11 -0.15 -6.56
CA GLU A 89 -16.55 -1.55 -6.65
C GLU A 89 -16.42 -2.10 -8.14
N TRP A 90 -15.22 -2.32 -8.76
CA TRP A 90 -14.91 -3.44 -9.74
C TRP A 90 -13.41 -3.58 -10.22
N MET A 91 -13.14 -4.20 -11.40
CA MET A 91 -11.85 -4.72 -12.01
C MET A 91 -11.87 -4.49 -13.57
N SER A 92 -10.99 -4.89 -14.53
CA SER A 92 -9.83 -5.83 -14.77
C SER A 92 -9.26 -5.55 -16.23
N ALA A 93 -8.20 -6.10 -16.88
CA ALA A 93 -7.06 -7.03 -16.68
C ALA A 93 -6.02 -6.94 -17.88
N GLU A 94 -5.04 -7.87 -17.98
CA GLU A 94 -3.66 -7.82 -18.58
C GLU A 94 -3.42 -7.55 -20.09
N PRO A 95 -2.28 -6.91 -20.43
CA PRO A 95 -1.17 -7.61 -21.13
C PRO A 95 0.24 -7.34 -20.52
N GLN A 96 1.34 -7.44 -21.30
CA GLN A 96 2.75 -7.58 -20.85
C GLN A 96 3.39 -6.40 -20.07
N VAL A 97 2.71 -5.27 -19.93
CA VAL A 97 2.78 -4.45 -18.71
C VAL A 97 1.35 -4.40 -18.23
N GLU A 98 1.10 -4.87 -17.01
CA GLU A 98 -0.24 -5.28 -16.62
C GLU A 98 -1.04 -4.06 -16.19
N ILE A 99 -1.86 -3.57 -17.13
CA ILE A 99 -2.73 -2.40 -16.95
C ILE A 99 -4.15 -2.89 -16.71
N PHE A 100 -4.77 -2.44 -15.63
CA PHE A 100 -6.14 -2.80 -15.26
C PHE A 100 -6.77 -1.71 -14.41
N ASP A 101 -8.08 -1.53 -14.55
CA ASP A 101 -8.81 -0.68 -13.60
C ASP A 101 -9.01 -1.45 -12.28
N HIS A 102 -8.75 -0.78 -11.17
CA HIS A 102 -9.00 -1.24 -9.80
C HIS A 102 -9.67 -0.12 -9.03
N ASP A 103 -10.97 -0.27 -8.80
CA ASP A 103 -11.80 0.76 -8.16
C ASP A 103 -11.73 2.10 -8.93
N VAL A 104 -11.28 3.20 -8.32
CA VAL A 104 -11.10 4.50 -9.02
C VAL A 104 -9.83 4.60 -9.87
N TYR A 105 -8.84 3.71 -9.67
CA TYR A 105 -7.54 3.81 -10.33
C TYR A 105 -7.45 3.00 -11.63
N THR A 106 -6.73 3.53 -12.61
CA THR A 106 -6.12 2.71 -13.67
C THR A 106 -4.70 2.34 -13.20
N VAL A 107 -4.49 1.09 -12.79
CA VAL A 107 -3.22 0.60 -12.23
C VAL A 107 -2.32 0.05 -13.34
N LEU A 108 -1.02 0.34 -13.28
CA LEU A 108 0.03 -0.30 -14.08
C LEU A 108 1.01 -1.02 -13.16
N LEU A 109 1.36 -2.28 -13.46
CA LEU A 109 2.41 -3.04 -12.74
C LEU A 109 3.65 -3.19 -13.61
N ALA A 110 4.83 -2.85 -13.06
CA ALA A 110 6.10 -3.06 -13.73
C ALA A 110 7.18 -3.57 -12.78
N THR A 111 7.88 -4.64 -13.19
CA THR A 111 9.12 -5.13 -12.57
C THR A 111 10.36 -4.40 -13.08
N ASP A 112 10.20 -3.54 -14.09
CA ASP A 112 11.21 -2.61 -14.61
C ASP A 112 10.56 -1.22 -14.69
N PRO A 113 10.91 -0.28 -13.79
CA PRO A 113 10.36 1.07 -13.79
C PRO A 113 10.60 1.84 -15.11
N THR A 114 11.64 1.49 -15.87
CA THR A 114 11.98 2.16 -17.13
C THR A 114 11.01 1.79 -18.28
N ALA A 115 10.23 0.72 -18.14
CA ALA A 115 9.20 0.33 -19.10
C ALA A 115 7.90 1.17 -18.99
N ILE A 116 7.66 1.80 -17.84
CA ILE A 116 6.39 2.48 -17.52
C ILE A 116 6.01 3.60 -18.53
N PRO A 117 6.93 4.46 -19.03
CA PRO A 117 6.59 5.50 -20.01
C PRO A 117 6.08 5.00 -21.36
N ALA A 118 6.42 3.76 -21.74
CA ALA A 118 5.85 3.12 -22.92
C ALA A 118 4.41 2.64 -22.63
N ALA A 119 4.20 2.03 -21.45
CA ALA A 119 2.92 1.49 -21.02
C ALA A 119 1.85 2.56 -20.75
N LEU A 120 2.22 3.72 -20.20
CA LEU A 120 1.33 4.87 -19.95
C LEU A 120 0.50 5.29 -21.19
N ARG A 121 0.99 5.00 -22.40
CA ARG A 121 0.29 5.32 -23.66
C ARG A 121 -1.07 4.61 -23.81
N GLN A 122 -1.31 3.57 -23.01
CA GLN A 122 -2.56 2.81 -22.95
C GLN A 122 -3.55 3.36 -21.90
N VAL A 123 -3.07 4.09 -20.89
CA VAL A 123 -3.93 4.73 -19.86
C VAL A 123 -4.84 5.78 -20.51
N PRO A 124 -6.13 5.88 -20.16
CA PRO A 124 -7.02 6.92 -20.68
C PRO A 124 -6.42 8.32 -20.53
N LEU A 125 -6.53 9.16 -21.56
CA LEU A 125 -5.80 10.45 -21.63
C LEU A 125 -6.10 11.39 -20.44
N HIS A 126 -7.32 11.34 -19.89
CA HIS A 126 -7.73 12.16 -18.74
C HIS A 126 -7.16 11.69 -17.39
N ARG A 127 -6.75 10.41 -17.28
CA ARG A 127 -6.09 9.81 -16.10
C ARG A 127 -4.58 9.62 -16.27
N ARG A 128 -3.99 9.99 -17.40
CA ARG A 128 -2.58 9.69 -17.72
C ARG A 128 -1.63 10.75 -17.16
N PRO A 129 -0.89 10.50 -16.07
CA PRO A 129 0.04 11.47 -15.52
C PRO A 129 1.23 11.73 -16.47
N ASN A 130 1.93 12.83 -16.22
CA ASN A 130 3.32 12.96 -16.65
C ASN A 130 4.23 12.20 -15.65
N LEU A 131 5.31 11.57 -16.13
CA LEU A 131 6.28 10.90 -15.25
C LEU A 131 7.65 11.56 -15.40
N ASP A 132 8.24 11.96 -14.28
CA ASP A 132 9.63 12.39 -14.23
C ASP A 132 10.57 11.19 -14.48
N PRO A 133 11.45 11.22 -15.50
CA PRO A 133 12.46 10.18 -15.73
C PRO A 133 13.39 9.95 -14.53
N ASP A 134 13.67 10.98 -13.73
CA ASP A 134 14.54 10.87 -12.56
C ASP A 134 13.84 10.18 -11.38
N LEU A 135 12.51 10.28 -11.27
CA LEU A 135 11.72 9.46 -10.34
C LEU A 135 11.71 7.98 -10.75
N LEU A 136 11.62 7.70 -12.05
CA LEU A 136 11.69 6.31 -12.54
C LEU A 136 13.10 5.72 -12.38
N ARG A 137 14.15 6.52 -12.58
CA ARG A 137 15.53 6.12 -12.26
C ARG A 137 15.69 5.87 -10.76
N PHE A 138 15.13 6.72 -9.90
CA PHE A 138 15.14 6.47 -8.45
C PHE A 138 14.59 5.08 -8.10
N TYR A 139 13.44 4.68 -8.64
CA TYR A 139 12.91 3.33 -8.42
C TYR A 139 13.82 2.22 -8.95
N ALA A 140 14.43 2.39 -10.13
CA ALA A 140 15.34 1.39 -10.69
C ALA A 140 16.63 1.24 -9.85
N ASP A 141 17.20 2.35 -9.35
CA ASP A 141 18.45 2.39 -8.59
C ASP A 141 18.30 1.87 -7.14
N HIS A 142 17.13 2.05 -6.53
CA HIS A 142 16.89 1.78 -5.10
C HIS A 142 15.95 0.59 -4.83
N PHE A 143 15.18 0.15 -5.83
CA PHE A 143 14.21 -0.95 -5.70
C PHE A 143 14.26 -1.98 -6.87
N PRO A 144 15.45 -2.41 -7.35
CA PRO A 144 15.58 -3.23 -8.57
C PRO A 144 14.92 -4.62 -8.52
N ASP A 145 14.63 -5.11 -7.31
CA ASP A 145 13.98 -6.40 -7.06
C ASP A 145 12.48 -6.30 -6.70
N HIS A 146 11.91 -5.09 -6.68
CA HIS A 146 10.51 -4.84 -6.33
C HIS A 146 9.64 -4.72 -7.58
N THR A 147 8.34 -4.94 -7.42
CA THR A 147 7.35 -4.56 -8.45
C THR A 147 6.81 -3.19 -8.09
N VAL A 148 6.83 -2.24 -9.01
CA VAL A 148 6.23 -0.91 -8.83
C VAL A 148 4.80 -0.93 -9.38
N ALA A 149 3.84 -0.56 -8.54
CA ALA A 149 2.46 -0.31 -8.92
C ALA A 149 2.24 1.21 -9.06
N VAL A 150 1.84 1.66 -10.24
CA VAL A 150 1.46 3.05 -10.52
C VAL A 150 -0.05 3.13 -10.63
N CYS A 151 -0.69 3.77 -9.66
CA CYS A 151 -2.15 3.87 -9.54
C CYS A 151 -2.61 5.23 -10.07
N CYS A 152 -2.99 5.31 -11.34
CA CYS A 152 -3.35 6.56 -12.03
C CYS A 152 -4.80 6.99 -11.77
N PHE A 153 -5.01 8.30 -11.51
CA PHE A 153 -6.31 8.89 -11.19
C PHE A 153 -6.46 10.33 -11.74
N ASP A 154 -7.68 10.86 -11.70
CA ASP A 154 -7.96 12.28 -11.93
C ASP A 154 -8.62 12.98 -10.71
N ASN A 155 -8.88 14.28 -10.84
CA ASN A 155 -9.31 15.14 -9.72
C ASN A 155 -10.75 14.85 -9.25
N ALA A 156 -11.56 14.09 -10.01
CA ALA A 156 -12.90 13.66 -9.59
C ALA A 156 -12.90 12.27 -8.92
N ASP A 157 -11.85 11.48 -9.17
CA ASP A 157 -11.66 10.12 -8.67
C ASP A 157 -11.03 10.07 -7.26
N ALA A 158 -10.12 11.01 -6.96
CA ALA A 158 -9.23 10.95 -5.79
C ALA A 158 -9.92 10.89 -4.41
N GLU A 159 -11.12 11.48 -4.27
CA GLU A 159 -11.87 11.53 -3.00
C GLU A 159 -12.59 10.21 -2.64
N ARG A 160 -12.62 9.22 -3.54
CA ARG A 160 -13.41 7.96 -3.39
C ARG A 160 -12.57 6.69 -3.51
N ALA A 161 -11.31 6.78 -3.12
CA ALA A 161 -10.38 5.67 -3.18
C ALA A 161 -10.63 4.65 -2.05
N LYS A 162 -10.97 3.43 -2.43
CA LYS A 162 -10.96 2.29 -1.51
C LYS A 162 -9.57 1.93 -0.99
N PRO A 163 -9.51 1.11 0.10
CA PRO A 163 -8.30 0.38 0.41
C PRO A 163 -7.87 -0.50 -0.77
N LEU A 164 -6.66 -0.25 -1.27
CA LEU A 164 -5.95 -1.13 -2.19
C LEU A 164 -5.51 -2.37 -1.40
N LEU A 165 -6.08 -3.53 -1.70
CA LEU A 165 -5.76 -4.79 -1.02
C LEU A 165 -5.07 -5.73 -2.02
N LEU A 166 -3.94 -6.33 -1.63
CA LEU A 166 -3.16 -7.21 -2.50
C LEU A 166 -2.31 -8.23 -1.71
N TRP A 167 -1.95 -9.36 -2.33
CA TRP A 167 -1.16 -10.42 -1.72
C TRP A 167 0.01 -10.86 -2.61
N TYR A 168 1.16 -11.20 -2.02
CA TYR A 168 2.34 -11.60 -2.78
C TYR A 168 3.28 -12.55 -2.01
N PRO A 169 4.08 -13.36 -2.72
CA PRO A 169 5.26 -13.98 -2.12
C PRO A 169 6.31 -12.90 -1.85
N PRO A 170 6.76 -12.70 -0.60
CA PRO A 170 7.67 -11.61 -0.24
C PRO A 170 9.13 -11.85 -0.68
N LEU A 171 9.90 -10.78 -0.82
CA LEU A 171 11.36 -10.82 -1.00
C LEU A 171 12.08 -11.38 0.23
N ASP A 172 11.67 -10.91 1.41
CA ASP A 172 12.12 -11.39 2.71
C ASP A 172 10.86 -11.78 3.52
N PRO A 173 10.63 -13.06 3.83
CA PRO A 173 9.47 -13.51 4.59
C PRO A 173 9.54 -13.15 6.08
N ASP A 174 10.69 -12.78 6.62
CA ASP A 174 10.85 -12.51 8.07
C ASP A 174 10.92 -11.00 8.37
N GLN A 175 10.73 -10.14 7.36
CA GLN A 175 10.65 -8.67 7.47
C GLN A 175 9.32 -8.15 6.90
N LEU A 176 8.45 -7.61 7.76
CA LEU A 176 7.19 -6.98 7.35
C LEU A 176 7.43 -5.48 7.08
N THR A 177 7.82 -5.15 5.85
CA THR A 177 7.97 -3.77 5.36
C THR A 177 6.70 -3.30 4.66
N VAL A 178 6.33 -2.03 4.86
CA VAL A 178 5.23 -1.34 4.16
C VAL A 178 5.70 -0.04 3.51
N PRO A 179 5.31 0.23 2.24
CA PRO A 179 5.73 1.44 1.52
C PRO A 179 5.22 2.69 2.22
N ALA A 180 6.15 3.58 2.62
CA ALA A 180 5.83 4.82 3.33
C ALA A 180 6.84 5.97 3.06
N LEU A 181 7.65 5.84 2.00
CA LEU A 181 8.38 6.95 1.40
C LEU A 181 7.43 8.08 0.98
N ASP A 182 7.80 9.31 1.29
CA ASP A 182 7.09 10.54 0.96
C ASP A 182 7.77 11.25 -0.21
N SER A 183 7.01 11.58 -1.26
CA SER A 183 7.32 12.68 -2.17
C SER A 183 6.05 13.10 -2.90
N HIS A 184 5.47 14.23 -2.50
CA HIS A 184 4.22 14.71 -3.08
C HIS A 184 4.42 15.80 -4.15
N THR A 185 5.54 15.75 -4.88
CA THR A 185 5.96 16.82 -5.83
C THR A 185 6.07 16.37 -7.29
N GLY A 186 6.06 15.06 -7.56
CA GLY A 186 6.45 14.49 -8.85
C GLY A 186 7.93 14.16 -9.00
N ALA A 187 8.79 14.73 -8.16
CA ALA A 187 10.22 14.43 -8.14
C ALA A 187 10.54 13.17 -7.32
N ALA A 188 11.74 12.62 -7.52
CA ALA A 188 12.32 11.59 -6.66
C ALA A 188 12.34 12.05 -5.18
N PRO A 189 12.08 11.15 -4.21
CA PRO A 189 12.09 11.50 -2.79
C PRO A 189 13.49 11.90 -2.31
N ASP A 190 13.55 12.93 -1.47
CA ASP A 190 14.73 13.19 -0.65
C ASP A 190 14.75 12.19 0.51
N LEU A 191 15.76 11.33 0.55
CA LEU A 191 15.92 10.31 1.59
C LEU A 191 16.46 10.88 2.90
N ASP A 192 17.21 11.99 2.86
CA ASP A 192 17.79 12.65 4.04
C ASP A 192 16.79 13.61 4.70
N ALA A 193 15.68 13.92 4.02
CA ALA A 193 14.59 14.72 4.56
C ALA A 193 13.90 14.08 5.77
N THR A 194 13.53 14.92 6.74
CA THR A 194 12.57 14.55 7.79
C THR A 194 11.18 15.00 7.36
N VAL A 195 10.26 14.05 7.20
CA VAL A 195 8.91 14.25 6.63
C VAL A 195 7.83 14.09 7.69
N PRO A 196 6.72 14.84 7.63
CA PRO A 196 5.60 14.68 8.56
C PRO A 196 4.97 13.29 8.36
N VAL A 197 4.46 12.71 9.45
CA VAL A 197 3.77 11.41 9.41
C VAL A 197 2.31 11.54 9.83
N ASP A 198 1.46 10.78 9.16
CA ASP A 198 0.04 10.57 9.42
C ASP A 198 -0.28 9.15 8.94
N HIS A 199 0.04 8.16 9.78
CA HIS A 199 -0.02 6.74 9.45
C HIS A 199 -0.53 5.89 10.62
N TRP A 200 -1.59 5.12 10.40
CA TRP A 200 -1.81 3.86 11.11
C TRP A 200 -0.99 2.75 10.46
N ILE A 201 -0.08 2.15 11.24
CA ILE A 201 0.69 0.98 10.84
C ILE A 201 0.11 -0.24 11.56
N LEU A 202 -0.45 -1.16 10.78
CA LEU A 202 -1.19 -2.34 11.23
C LEU A 202 -0.47 -3.62 10.76
N LEU A 203 -0.37 -4.60 11.64
CA LEU A 203 0.48 -5.77 11.46
C LEU A 203 -0.24 -7.04 11.92
N SER A 204 -0.01 -8.17 11.27
CA SER A 204 -0.56 -9.47 11.69
C SER A 204 0.34 -10.65 11.34
N THR A 205 0.14 -11.79 12.02
CA THR A 205 0.74 -13.05 11.62
C THR A 205 -0.10 -14.27 12.01
N ASP A 206 -0.13 -15.26 11.12
CA ASP A 206 -0.71 -16.60 11.34
C ASP A 206 -0.01 -17.44 12.42
N GLN A 207 1.20 -17.05 12.83
CA GLN A 207 2.02 -17.74 13.83
C GLN A 207 1.97 -17.07 15.21
N ALA A 208 1.04 -16.12 15.41
CA ALA A 208 0.77 -15.47 16.68
C ALA A 208 0.24 -16.45 17.74
N PRO A 209 0.60 -16.30 19.03
CA PRO A 209 0.03 -17.09 20.12
C PRO A 209 -1.41 -16.66 20.48
N ASP A 210 -2.15 -17.53 21.18
CA ASP A 210 -3.49 -17.22 21.68
C ASP A 210 -3.50 -15.92 22.51
N GLY A 211 -4.39 -14.99 22.17
CA GLY A 211 -4.50 -13.68 22.85
C GLY A 211 -3.49 -12.63 22.41
N TRP A 212 -2.80 -12.83 21.28
CA TRP A 212 -1.98 -11.80 20.63
C TRP A 212 -2.82 -10.87 19.75
N GLY A 213 -2.54 -9.56 19.82
CA GLY A 213 -3.23 -8.53 19.04
C GLY A 213 -4.69 -8.33 19.46
N GLU A 214 -5.34 -7.35 18.83
CA GLU A 214 -6.76 -7.04 19.03
C GLU A 214 -7.61 -7.69 17.92
N PRO A 215 -8.73 -8.35 18.26
CA PRO A 215 -9.54 -9.09 17.30
C PRO A 215 -10.34 -8.16 16.38
N VAL A 216 -10.39 -8.47 15.08
CA VAL A 216 -11.07 -7.64 14.08
C VAL A 216 -12.47 -8.18 13.75
N ASP A 217 -13.51 -7.40 14.05
CA ASP A 217 -14.89 -7.73 13.66
C ASP A 217 -15.10 -7.54 12.16
N TYR A 218 -15.23 -8.64 11.42
CA TYR A 218 -15.65 -8.63 10.01
C TYR A 218 -17.11 -9.11 9.89
N PRO A 219 -17.93 -8.47 9.04
CA PRO A 219 -19.31 -8.85 8.89
C PRO A 219 -19.43 -10.26 8.29
N GLY A 220 -20.29 -11.11 8.88
CA GLY A 220 -20.45 -12.52 8.50
C GLY A 220 -20.98 -12.77 7.08
N ASN A 221 -21.25 -11.72 6.29
CA ASN A 221 -21.58 -11.79 4.86
C ASN A 221 -20.41 -11.40 3.93
N MET A 222 -19.20 -11.16 4.48
CA MET A 222 -17.99 -10.92 3.70
C MET A 222 -17.73 -12.07 2.72
N ARG A 223 -17.27 -11.75 1.50
CA ARG A 223 -16.87 -12.76 0.51
C ARG A 223 -15.77 -13.65 1.09
N HIS A 224 -15.99 -14.97 1.10
CA HIS A 224 -15.00 -15.94 1.62
C HIS A 224 -13.63 -15.82 0.94
N SER A 225 -13.60 -15.51 -0.35
CA SER A 225 -12.39 -15.26 -1.15
C SER A 225 -11.62 -13.98 -0.81
N LEU A 226 -12.20 -13.09 -0.02
CA LEU A 226 -11.50 -11.97 0.61
C LEU A 226 -11.11 -12.34 2.04
N ARG A 227 -12.04 -12.94 2.80
CA ARG A 227 -11.81 -13.32 4.21
C ARG A 227 -10.65 -14.31 4.39
N SER A 228 -10.38 -15.18 3.42
CA SER A 228 -9.24 -16.10 3.43
C SER A 228 -7.87 -15.43 3.40
N PHE A 229 -7.80 -14.12 3.15
CA PHE A 229 -6.57 -13.32 3.18
C PHE A 229 -6.50 -12.34 4.36
N LEU A 230 -7.60 -12.17 5.11
CA LEU A 230 -7.68 -11.20 6.21
C LEU A 230 -7.48 -11.87 7.57
N PRO A 231 -6.72 -11.23 8.49
CA PRO A 231 -6.31 -11.83 9.75
C PRO A 231 -7.40 -11.71 10.81
N ASP A 232 -7.44 -12.65 11.74
CA ASP A 232 -8.43 -12.68 12.83
C ASP A 232 -8.16 -11.60 13.90
N ALA A 233 -6.88 -11.23 14.08
CA ALA A 233 -6.43 -10.17 14.98
C ALA A 233 -5.29 -9.35 14.35
N VAL A 234 -5.12 -8.11 14.80
CA VAL A 234 -4.04 -7.19 14.37
C VAL A 234 -3.38 -6.54 15.57
N ALA A 235 -2.09 -6.22 15.45
CA ALA A 235 -1.39 -5.30 16.35
C ALA A 235 -1.00 -4.06 15.55
N GLY A 236 -1.00 -2.87 16.16
CA GLY A 236 -0.71 -1.66 15.40
C GLY A 236 -0.47 -0.41 16.24
N ARG A 237 -0.04 0.64 15.56
CA ARG A 237 0.31 1.94 16.15
C ARG A 237 0.06 3.08 15.17
N TYR A 238 -0.40 4.21 15.70
CA TYR A 238 -0.48 5.47 14.98
C TYR A 238 0.82 6.27 15.09
N TYR A 239 1.23 6.88 13.99
CA TYR A 239 2.37 7.78 13.83
C TYR A 239 1.85 9.10 13.26
N GLY A 240 1.71 10.11 14.11
CA GLY A 240 0.97 11.32 13.79
C GLY A 240 1.20 12.48 14.76
N GLU A 241 0.16 13.28 15.01
CA GLU A 241 0.15 14.36 16.02
C GLU A 241 1.25 15.43 15.85
N GLY A 242 1.71 15.66 14.62
CA GLY A 242 2.80 16.59 14.32
C GLY A 242 4.20 15.99 14.46
N GLN A 243 4.32 14.69 14.72
CA GLN A 243 5.56 13.95 14.57
C GLN A 243 6.08 14.08 13.13
N SER A 244 7.40 14.13 12.98
CA SER A 244 8.08 13.97 11.70
C SER A 244 9.19 12.93 11.87
N LEU A 245 9.45 12.14 10.82
CA LEU A 245 10.41 11.03 10.80
C LEU A 245 11.29 11.11 9.55
N LEU A 246 12.47 10.48 9.59
CA LEU A 246 13.33 10.33 8.41
C LEU A 246 12.55 9.66 7.26
N ASN A 247 12.76 10.11 6.03
CA ASN A 247 12.05 9.56 4.88
C ASN A 247 12.44 8.10 4.62
N GLY A 248 11.45 7.24 4.38
CA GLY A 248 11.65 5.78 4.30
C GLY A 248 10.36 5.01 4.53
N ASP A 249 10.44 3.70 4.40
CA ASP A 249 9.34 2.77 4.67
C ASP A 249 9.22 2.47 6.17
N PHE A 250 8.10 1.91 6.63
CA PHE A 250 8.06 1.31 7.97
C PHE A 250 8.36 -0.19 7.88
N THR A 251 9.19 -0.73 8.78
CA THR A 251 9.52 -2.16 8.80
C THR A 251 9.59 -2.72 10.23
N ILE A 252 9.28 -4.01 10.39
CA ILE A 252 9.49 -4.77 11.62
C ILE A 252 9.83 -6.23 11.29
N SER A 253 10.77 -6.82 12.03
CA SER A 253 11.03 -8.26 11.91
C SER A 253 9.89 -9.09 12.51
N HIS A 254 9.55 -10.20 11.85
CA HIS A 254 8.50 -11.13 12.29
C HIS A 254 8.72 -11.62 13.73
N ARG A 255 9.98 -11.83 14.13
CA ARG A 255 10.36 -12.16 15.51
C ARG A 255 9.96 -11.07 16.51
N ASN A 256 10.17 -9.80 16.20
CA ASN A 256 9.81 -8.70 17.09
C ASN A 256 8.27 -8.51 17.14
N LEU A 257 7.59 -8.73 16.01
CA LEU A 257 6.13 -8.73 15.93
C LEU A 257 5.48 -9.83 16.80
N LEU A 258 6.02 -11.06 16.75
CA LEU A 258 5.60 -12.17 17.61
C LEU A 258 5.85 -11.89 19.11
N ALA A 259 6.86 -11.09 19.44
CA ALA A 259 7.12 -10.64 20.80
C ALA A 259 6.21 -9.48 21.27
N GLY A 260 5.38 -8.91 20.37
CA GLY A 260 4.56 -7.73 20.64
C GLY A 260 5.34 -6.41 20.75
N ASP A 261 6.63 -6.41 20.39
CA ASP A 261 7.55 -5.28 20.58
C ASP A 261 7.39 -4.26 19.42
N LEU A 262 6.24 -3.56 19.40
CA LEU A 262 5.92 -2.52 18.40
C LEU A 262 6.82 -1.27 18.50
N ASP A 263 7.64 -1.15 19.56
CA ASP A 263 8.73 -0.18 19.64
C ASP A 263 9.90 -0.52 18.69
N ARG A 264 9.83 -1.67 17.98
CA ARG A 264 10.76 -2.10 16.91
C ARG A 264 10.24 -1.89 15.50
N ILE A 265 9.18 -1.11 15.33
CA ILE A 265 8.81 -0.59 14.03
C ILE A 265 9.79 0.56 13.70
N GLU A 266 10.69 0.31 12.76
CA GLU A 266 11.79 1.21 12.37
C GLU A 266 11.49 1.85 11.00
N ARG A 267 12.18 2.98 10.69
CA ARG A 267 12.12 3.63 9.37
C ARG A 267 13.25 3.12 8.49
N LEU A 268 12.91 2.47 7.38
CA LEU A 268 13.85 1.87 6.44
C LEU A 268 14.07 2.79 5.24
N GLN A 269 15.25 3.40 5.14
CA GLN A 269 15.73 3.98 3.89
C GLN A 269 16.13 2.86 2.92
N PRO A 270 15.84 2.99 1.61
CA PRO A 270 16.26 1.99 0.62
C PRO A 270 17.75 2.13 0.29
N THR A 271 18.43 1.01 0.07
CA THR A 271 19.83 0.97 -0.33
C THR A 271 19.99 1.18 -1.84
N ARG A 272 20.98 1.98 -2.25
CA ARG A 272 21.46 1.96 -3.64
C ARG A 272 22.22 0.67 -3.93
N HIS A 273 21.98 0.12 -5.11
CA HIS A 273 22.65 -1.08 -5.63
C HIS A 273 23.77 -0.76 -6.64
#